data_AF-A0A2J4XYJ8-F1
#
_entry.id   AF-A0A2J4XYJ8-F1
#
_cell.length_a   1.000
_cell.length_b   1.000
_cell.length_c   1.000
_cell.angle_alpha   90.00
_cell.angle_beta   90.00
_cell.angle_gamma   90.00
#
_symmetry.space_group_name_H-M   'P 1'
#
loop_
_entity.id
_entity.type
_entity.pdbx_description
1 polymer ?
#
loop_
_entity_poly.entity_id
_entity_poly.type
_entity_poly.pdbx_seq_one_letter_code
_entity_poly.pdbx_strand_id
1 'polypeptide(L)'
;MMILKDKEHVDSVDWQTVAEIIAAAGLNQRDVALVERAFRHSTFCWFGYENGQLIAVARAISDLTWCSYLADVAVHPRCQGKGYGQQLMQSVSEPLRPFGKTFIYSVV
;
A
#
# COMPACT_ATOMS: atom_id res chain seq x y z
N MET A 1 -17.24 -0.44 4.67
CA MET A 1 -16.72 -0.33 3.30
C MET A 1 -15.46 0.52 3.39
N MET A 2 -14.35 0.09 2.79
CA MET A 2 -13.11 0.85 2.82
C MET A 2 -13.10 1.88 1.68
N ILE A 3 -12.64 3.09 1.95
CA ILE A 3 -12.43 4.14 0.94
C ILE A 3 -10.93 4.14 0.61
N LEU A 4 -10.59 4.05 -0.66
CA LEU A 4 -9.20 4.10 -1.11
C LEU A 4 -8.84 5.49 -1.62
N LYS A 5 -7.68 5.97 -1.19
CA LYS A 5 -7.03 7.19 -1.67
C LYS A 5 -5.71 6.82 -2.31
N ASP A 6 -5.34 7.53 -3.37
CA ASP A 6 -4.11 7.29 -4.11
C ASP A 6 -2.96 8.21 -3.63
N LYS A 7 -1.90 8.29 -4.43
CA LYS A 7 -0.71 9.08 -4.16
C LYS A 7 -0.96 10.58 -4.05
N GLU A 8 -2.03 11.13 -4.62
CA GLU A 8 -2.33 12.57 -4.51
C GLU A 8 -2.53 13.01 -3.05
N HIS A 9 -2.88 12.06 -2.18
CA HIS A 9 -3.12 12.31 -0.77
C HIS A 9 -1.89 12.13 0.12
N VAL A 10 -0.72 11.87 -0.45
CA VAL A 10 0.51 11.50 0.27
C VAL A 10 0.92 12.52 1.34
N ASP A 11 0.62 13.80 1.16
CA ASP A 11 0.95 14.86 2.12
C ASP A 11 0.03 14.90 3.34
N SER A 12 -1.10 14.20 3.29
CA SER A 12 -2.10 14.13 4.38
C SER A 12 -2.06 12.81 5.18
N VAL A 13 -1.11 11.93 4.85
CA VAL A 13 -1.01 10.60 5.45
C VAL A 13 -0.29 10.67 6.78
N ASP A 14 -0.83 9.99 7.78
CA ASP A 14 -0.12 9.75 9.04
C ASP A 14 0.89 8.60 8.87
N TRP A 15 2.16 8.95 8.75
CA TRP A 15 3.25 8.01 8.55
C TRP A 15 3.52 7.10 9.74
N GLN A 16 3.21 7.55 10.95
CA GLN A 16 3.30 6.70 12.14
C GLN A 16 2.32 5.54 12.00
N THR A 17 1.06 5.83 11.64
CA THR A 17 0.04 4.80 11.39
C THR A 17 0.42 3.87 10.23
N VAL A 18 1.03 4.38 9.14
CA VAL A 18 1.52 3.53 8.03
C VAL A 18 2.56 2.52 8.53
N ALA A 19 3.56 2.97 9.28
CA ALA A 19 4.62 2.11 9.81
C ALA A 19 4.05 1.04 10.77
N GLU A 20 3.07 1.41 11.60
CA GLU A 20 2.37 0.50 12.50
C GLU A 20 1.57 -0.57 11.75
N ILE A 21 0.85 -0.21 10.68
CA ILE A 21 0.11 -1.17 9.85
C ILE A 21 1.07 -2.18 9.20
N ILE A 22 2.20 -1.71 8.66
CA ILE A 22 3.22 -2.57 8.03
C ILE A 22 3.78 -3.56 9.06
N ALA A 23 4.15 -3.08 10.24
CA ALA A 23 4.66 -3.92 11.31
C ALA A 23 3.61 -4.94 11.80
N ALA A 24 2.38 -4.49 12.06
CA ALA A 24 1.29 -5.34 12.52
C ALA A 24 0.88 -6.40 11.48
N ALA A 25 1.05 -6.12 10.20
CA ALA A 25 0.80 -7.07 9.11
C ALA A 25 1.96 -8.08 8.90
N GLY A 26 3.02 -8.04 9.72
CA GLY A 26 4.13 -9.00 9.67
C GLY A 26 5.26 -8.62 8.70
N LEU A 27 5.32 -7.37 8.21
CA LEU A 27 6.33 -6.90 7.24
C LEU A 27 7.54 -6.21 7.89
N ASN A 28 7.84 -6.59 9.13
CA ASN A 28 8.85 -6.03 10.04
C ASN A 28 8.60 -4.56 10.46
N GLN A 29 9.07 -4.22 11.66
CA GLN A 29 9.10 -2.83 12.12
C GLN A 29 10.16 -2.05 11.35
N ARG A 30 9.83 -0.80 10.96
CA ARG A 30 10.69 0.07 10.16
C ARG A 30 10.66 1.49 10.71
N ASP A 31 11.71 2.23 10.44
CA ASP A 31 11.79 3.66 10.74
C ASP A 31 10.74 4.45 9.94
N VAL A 32 10.03 5.35 10.62
CA VAL A 32 8.90 6.11 10.06
C VAL A 32 9.34 7.02 8.91
N ALA A 33 10.49 7.69 9.03
CA ALA A 33 11.00 8.57 7.99
C ALA A 33 11.43 7.77 6.75
N LEU A 34 11.96 6.56 6.94
CA LEU A 34 12.26 5.65 5.84
C LEU A 34 11.00 5.12 5.13
N VAL A 35 9.94 4.82 5.88
CA VAL A 35 8.63 4.45 5.33
C VAL A 35 8.06 5.59 4.49
N GLU A 36 7.99 6.80 5.04
CA GLU A 36 7.55 7.99 4.31
C GLU A 36 8.34 8.17 3.00
N ARG A 37 9.67 8.13 3.09
CA ARG A 37 10.55 8.24 1.92
C ARG A 37 10.22 7.20 0.86
N ALA A 38 10.02 5.93 1.25
CA ALA A 38 9.70 4.85 0.31
C ALA A 38 8.37 5.08 -0.42
N PHE A 39 7.32 5.54 0.29
CA PHE A 39 6.02 5.86 -0.33
C PHE A 39 6.12 7.10 -1.22
N ARG A 40 6.83 8.15 -0.80
CA ARG A 40 7.03 9.35 -1.61
C ARG A 40 7.76 9.06 -2.93
N HIS A 41 8.71 8.14 -2.93
CA HIS A 41 9.43 7.71 -4.14
C HIS A 41 8.76 6.58 -4.94
N SER A 42 7.65 6.01 -4.46
CA SER A 42 6.90 5.00 -5.22
C SER A 42 6.01 5.66 -6.27
N THR A 43 5.90 5.07 -7.46
CA THR A 43 5.07 5.61 -8.56
C THR A 43 3.59 5.62 -8.20
N PHE A 44 3.12 4.55 -7.53
CA PHE A 44 1.75 4.40 -7.07
C PHE A 44 1.72 4.15 -5.57
N CYS A 45 0.70 4.69 -4.90
CA CYS A 45 0.40 4.45 -3.50
C CYS A 45 -1.10 4.25 -3.35
N TRP A 46 -1.50 3.42 -2.39
CA TRP A 46 -2.88 3.22 -2.00
C TRP A 46 -2.98 3.32 -0.48
N PHE A 47 -3.93 4.10 -0.01
CA PHE A 47 -4.23 4.33 1.41
C PHE A 47 -5.71 4.02 1.64
N GLY A 48 -6.00 2.97 2.39
CA GLY A 48 -7.34 2.48 2.66
C GLY A 48 -7.87 2.95 4.01
N TYR A 49 -9.04 3.58 4.02
CA TYR A 49 -9.67 4.14 5.21
C TYR A 49 -11.00 3.47 5.53
N GLU A 50 -11.23 3.14 6.80
CA GLU A 50 -12.53 2.72 7.34
C GLU A 50 -12.89 3.70 8.47
N ASN A 51 -14.05 4.37 8.39
CA ASN A 51 -14.52 5.35 9.38
C ASN A 51 -13.48 6.45 9.69
N GLY A 52 -12.79 6.94 8.66
CA GLY A 52 -11.75 7.97 8.79
C GLY A 52 -10.40 7.48 9.32
N GLN A 53 -10.29 6.21 9.70
CA GLN A 53 -9.03 5.62 10.17
C GLN A 53 -8.31 4.91 9.03
N LEU A 54 -6.99 5.13 8.91
CA LEU A 54 -6.15 4.39 7.99
C LEU A 54 -6.04 2.93 8.47
N ILE A 55 -6.36 1.98 7.61
CA ILE A 55 -6.40 0.54 7.93
C ILE A 55 -5.68 -0.34 6.91
N ALA A 56 -5.32 0.19 5.75
CA ALA A 56 -4.65 -0.57 4.70
C ALA A 56 -3.72 0.32 3.89
N VAL A 57 -2.63 -0.27 3.40
CA VAL A 57 -1.66 0.41 2.53
C VAL A 57 -1.15 -0.55 1.45
N ALA A 58 -0.74 0.03 0.33
CA ALA A 58 0.10 -0.63 -0.67
C ALA A 58 0.90 0.43 -1.42
N ARG A 59 2.01 0.05 -2.04
CA ARG A 59 2.75 0.92 -2.97
C ARG A 59 3.36 0.13 -4.10
N ALA A 60 3.58 0.78 -5.24
CA ALA A 60 4.28 0.18 -6.37
C ALA A 60 5.36 1.10 -6.93
N ILE A 61 6.53 0.52 -7.20
CA ILE A 61 7.59 1.15 -7.99
C ILE A 61 7.38 0.67 -9.43
N SER A 62 7.23 1.59 -10.37
CA SER A 62 6.91 1.27 -11.77
C SER A 62 7.73 2.11 -12.73
N ASP A 63 8.15 1.50 -13.83
CA ASP A 63 8.76 2.17 -14.98
C ASP A 63 7.71 2.78 -15.94
N LEU A 64 6.42 2.66 -15.59
CA LEU A 64 5.28 3.14 -16.38
C LEU A 64 5.23 2.57 -17.80
N THR A 65 5.87 1.42 -18.04
CA THR A 65 5.99 0.85 -19.38
C THR A 65 5.88 -0.67 -19.38
N TRP A 66 6.76 -1.37 -18.64
CA TRP A 66 6.95 -2.81 -18.76
C TRP A 66 6.72 -3.57 -17.46
N CYS A 67 7.02 -2.96 -16.32
CA CYS A 67 6.95 -3.67 -15.06
C CYS A 67 6.72 -2.78 -13.83
N SER A 68 6.09 -3.39 -12.83
CA SER A 68 5.81 -2.77 -11.54
C SER A 68 6.12 -3.74 -10.40
N TYR A 69 6.94 -3.32 -9.45
CA TYR A 69 7.16 -4.00 -8.18
C TYR A 69 6.09 -3.55 -7.19
N LEU A 70 5.21 -4.46 -6.78
CA LEU A 70 4.21 -4.20 -5.74
C LEU A 70 4.78 -4.60 -4.38
N ALA A 71 4.83 -3.64 -3.47
CA ALA A 71 5.40 -3.78 -2.14
C ALA A 71 4.43 -3.30 -1.06
N ASP A 72 4.70 -3.74 0.17
CA ASP A 72 4.02 -3.26 1.39
C ASP A 72 2.49 -3.33 1.31
N VAL A 73 1.95 -4.38 0.67
CA VAL A 73 0.52 -4.69 0.65
C VAL A 73 0.13 -5.18 2.03
N ALA A 74 -0.56 -4.33 2.79
CA ALA A 74 -0.89 -4.60 4.18
C ALA A 74 -2.31 -4.13 4.50
N VAL A 75 -3.03 -4.97 5.25
CA VAL A 75 -4.30 -4.61 5.92
C VAL A 75 -4.10 -4.89 7.39
N HIS A 76 -4.41 -3.91 8.25
CA HIS A 76 -4.28 -4.03 9.68
C HIS A 76 -5.00 -5.30 10.18
N PRO A 77 -4.40 -6.15 11.03
CA PRO A 77 -4.96 -7.44 11.47
C PRO A 77 -6.42 -7.36 11.96
N ARG A 78 -6.76 -6.36 12.78
CA ARG A 78 -8.13 -6.09 13.26
C ARG A 78 -9.19 -5.86 12.15
N CYS A 79 -8.76 -5.58 10.93
CA CYS A 79 -9.61 -5.29 9.76
C CYS A 79 -9.56 -6.40 8.70
N GLN A 80 -8.85 -7.50 8.95
CA GLN A 80 -8.79 -8.66 8.06
C GLN A 80 -10.08 -9.49 8.14
N GLY A 81 -10.27 -10.41 7.17
CA GLY A 81 -11.49 -11.22 7.06
C GLY A 81 -12.73 -10.47 6.53
N LYS A 82 -12.62 -9.17 6.29
CA LYS A 82 -13.73 -8.30 5.80
C LYS A 82 -13.72 -8.07 4.27
N GLY A 83 -12.85 -8.73 3.51
CA GLY A 83 -12.70 -8.53 2.07
C GLY A 83 -11.81 -7.34 1.64
N TYR A 84 -11.22 -6.58 2.57
CA TYR A 84 -10.40 -5.40 2.24
C TYR A 84 -9.13 -5.71 1.47
N GLY A 85 -8.52 -6.90 1.67
CA GLY A 85 -7.40 -7.33 0.86
C GLY A 85 -7.79 -7.48 -0.62
N GLN A 86 -8.95 -8.07 -0.90
CA GLN A 86 -9.47 -8.19 -2.26
C GLN A 86 -9.76 -6.82 -2.88
N GLN A 87 -10.42 -5.94 -2.11
CA GLN A 87 -10.72 -4.58 -2.55
C GLN A 87 -9.43 -3.79 -2.88
N LEU A 88 -8.40 -3.88 -2.02
CA LEU A 88 -7.11 -3.23 -2.24
C LEU A 88 -6.44 -3.77 -3.51
N MET A 89 -6.40 -5.10 -3.69
CA MET A 89 -5.78 -5.72 -4.87
C MET A 89 -6.51 -5.40 -6.17
N GLN A 90 -7.83 -5.22 -6.15
CA GLN A 90 -8.59 -4.74 -7.32
C GLN A 90 -8.14 -3.34 -7.72
N SER A 91 -8.06 -2.41 -6.77
CA SER A 91 -7.59 -1.05 -7.02
C SER A 91 -6.10 -0.94 -7.36
N VAL A 92 -5.30 -1.94 -6.99
CA VAL A 92 -3.91 -2.08 -7.46
C VAL A 92 -3.87 -2.56 -8.91
N SER A 93 -4.67 -3.56 -9.26
CA SER A 93 -4.59 -4.23 -10.56
C SER A 93 -5.02 -3.32 -11.71
N GLU A 94 -6.03 -2.48 -11.51
CA GLU A 94 -6.54 -1.58 -12.56
C GLU A 94 -5.49 -0.58 -13.07
N PRO A 95 -4.85 0.24 -12.22
CA PRO A 95 -3.84 1.20 -12.68
C PRO A 95 -2.55 0.56 -13.18
N LEU A 96 -2.18 -0.63 -12.67
CA LEU A 96 -0.93 -1.28 -13.07
C LEU A 96 -1.04 -2.09 -14.38
N ARG A 97 -2.25 -2.51 -14.77
CA ARG A 97 -2.49 -3.34 -15.96
C ARG A 97 -1.86 -2.79 -17.25
N PRO A 98 -1.90 -1.47 -17.55
CA PRO A 98 -1.28 -0.93 -18.76
C PRO A 98 0.26 -1.01 -18.78
N PHE A 99 0.91 -1.18 -17.62
CA PHE A 99 2.37 -1.13 -17.46
C PHE A 99 2.99 -2.53 -17.38
N GLY A 100 2.36 -3.52 -18.03
CA GLY A 100 2.89 -4.87 -18.16
C GLY A 100 2.85 -5.68 -16.87
N LYS A 101 4.00 -6.18 -16.42
CA LYS A 101 4.10 -7.21 -15.38
C LYS A 101 4.03 -6.59 -13.99
N THR A 102 3.14 -7.07 -13.14
CA THR A 102 3.18 -6.79 -11.70
C THR A 102 3.81 -7.97 -10.97
N PHE A 103 4.82 -7.72 -10.14
CA PHE A 103 5.48 -8.75 -9.34
C PHE A 103 5.47 -8.37 -7.86
N ILE A 104 5.18 -9.38 -7.03
CA ILE A 104 5.36 -9.37 -5.59
C ILE A 104 6.45 -10.39 -5.32
N TYR A 105 7.45 -10.03 -4.52
CA TYR A 105 8.53 -10.95 -4.16
C TYR A 105 8.67 -11.01 -2.64
N SER A 106 8.86 -12.22 -2.12
CA SER A 106 9.24 -12.49 -0.74
C SER A 106 10.71 -12.85 -0.74
N VAL A 107 11.52 -12.14 0.04
CA VAL A 107 12.86 -12.61 0.38
C VAL A 107 12.69 -13.55 1.56
N VAL A 108 12.73 -14.86 1.31
CA VAL A 108 12.83 -15.88 2.36
C VAL A 108 14.27 -16.03 2.81
#